data_AF-A0A496BVG9-F1
#
_entry.id   AF-A0A496BVG9-F1
#
_cell.length_a   1.000
_cell.length_b   1.000
_cell.length_c   1.000
_cell.angle_alpha   90.00
_cell.angle_beta   90.00
_cell.angle_gamma   90.00
#
_symmetry.space_group_name_H-M   'P 1'
#
loop_
_entity.id
_entity.type
_entity.pdbx_description
1 polymer ?
#
loop_
_entity_poly.entity_id
_entity_poly.type
_entity_poly.pdbx_seq_one_letter_code
_entity_poly.pdbx_strand_id
1 'polypeptide(L)'
;MKNLDIHIGEIITDVMKTQNITKAELARRLDVKPQSVDYLLGRSSIDTNTLYNVSEALDYDFAKLYSLKQDQTDCDKANFDFVPKKAKVLVEVELNTEDVIKLNLKERIVQILNK
;
A
#
# COMPACT_ATOMS: atom_id res chain seq x y z
N MET A 1 6.61 26.54 7.50
CA MET A 1 6.05 25.36 6.79
C MET A 1 6.83 24.14 7.27
N LYS A 2 6.17 23.02 7.58
CA LYS A 2 6.91 21.78 7.89
C LYS A 2 7.61 21.35 6.61
N ASN A 3 8.94 21.37 6.58
CA ASN A 3 9.70 20.71 5.53
C ASN A 3 9.45 19.22 5.72
N LEU A 4 8.74 18.60 4.78
CA LEU A 4 8.83 17.16 4.60
C LEU A 4 10.26 16.92 4.10
N ASP A 5 11.09 16.34 4.95
CA ASP A 5 12.48 15.98 4.62
C ASP A 5 12.47 14.70 3.75
N ILE A 6 11.73 14.77 2.65
CA ILE A 6 11.55 13.67 1.69
C ILE A 6 12.56 13.89 0.57
N HIS A 7 13.53 12.98 0.47
CA HIS A 7 14.45 12.93 -0.66
C HIS A 7 13.96 11.91 -1.70
N ILE A 8 13.24 12.37 -2.72
CA ILE A 8 12.55 11.48 -3.67
C ILE A 8 13.50 10.53 -4.41
N GLY A 9 14.69 11.00 -4.80
CA GLY A 9 15.66 10.18 -5.51
C GLY A 9 16.23 9.01 -4.68
N GLU A 10 16.26 9.16 -3.35
CA GLU A 10 16.68 8.09 -2.44
C GLU A 10 15.58 7.04 -2.33
N ILE A 11 14.33 7.49 -2.22
CA ILE A 11 13.17 6.59 -2.15
C ILE A 11 13.02 5.78 -3.44
N ILE A 12 13.19 6.43 -4.60
CA ILE A 12 13.20 5.73 -5.90
C ILE A 12 14.33 4.69 -5.93
N THR A 13 15.52 5.05 -5.43
CA THR A 13 16.66 4.12 -5.34
C THR A 13 16.32 2.90 -4.47
N ASP A 14 15.63 3.09 -3.36
CA ASP A 14 15.26 2.00 -2.47
C ASP A 14 14.16 1.10 -3.07
N VAL A 15 13.16 1.68 -3.74
CA VAL A 15 12.17 0.90 -4.51
C VAL A 15 12.85 0.06 -5.59
N MET A 16 13.81 0.63 -6.33
CA MET A 16 14.58 -0.11 -7.33
C MET A 16 15.34 -1.29 -6.71
N LYS A 17 15.99 -1.09 -5.55
CA LYS A 17 16.68 -2.17 -4.83
C LYS A 17 15.70 -3.27 -4.40
N THR A 18 14.55 -2.91 -3.84
CA THR A 18 13.51 -3.87 -3.42
C THR A 18 12.99 -4.71 -4.59
N GLN A 19 12.84 -4.10 -5.76
CA GLN A 19 12.39 -4.78 -6.98
C GLN A 19 13.53 -5.41 -7.79
N ASN A 20 14.77 -5.32 -7.33
CA ASN A 20 15.97 -5.79 -8.02
C ASN A 20 16.14 -5.20 -9.44
N ILE A 21 15.74 -3.94 -9.63
CA ILE A 21 15.84 -3.19 -10.88
C ILE A 21 17.15 -2.39 -10.88
N THR A 22 17.91 -2.50 -11.97
CA THR A 22 19.16 -1.74 -12.16
C THR A 22 18.90 -0.36 -12.76
N LYS A 23 19.85 0.56 -12.61
CA LYS A 23 19.78 1.88 -13.27
C LYS A 23 19.68 1.78 -14.80
N ALA A 24 20.36 0.80 -15.39
CA ALA A 24 20.29 0.55 -16.83
C ALA A 24 18.90 0.07 -17.26
N GLU A 25 18.26 -0.80 -16.47
CA GLU A 25 16.89 -1.25 -16.75
C GLU A 25 15.89 -0.11 -16.59
N LEU A 26 16.02 0.72 -15.55
CA LEU A 26 15.16 1.91 -15.39
C LEU A 26 15.35 2.88 -16.57
N ALA A 27 16.58 3.11 -17.01
CA ALA A 27 16.86 3.96 -18.17
C ALA A 27 16.19 3.42 -19.45
N ARG A 28 16.21 2.10 -19.64
CA ARG A 28 15.54 1.43 -20.77
C ARG A 28 14.02 1.54 -20.69
N ARG A 29 13.41 1.40 -19.50
CA ARG A 29 11.96 1.55 -19.31
C ARG A 29 11.47 2.97 -19.55
N LEU A 30 12.30 3.96 -19.22
CA LEU A 30 12.00 5.38 -19.41
C LEU A 30 12.39 5.91 -20.81
N ASP A 31 13.04 5.09 -21.65
CA ASP A 31 13.62 5.50 -22.94
C ASP A 31 14.58 6.70 -22.81
N VAL A 32 15.45 6.67 -21.79
CA VAL A 32 16.44 7.73 -21.52
C VAL A 32 17.86 7.18 -21.43
N LYS A 33 18.83 8.10 -21.44
CA LYS A 33 20.23 7.75 -21.21
C LYS A 33 20.46 7.37 -19.74
N PRO A 34 21.34 6.40 -19.42
CA PRO A 34 21.67 6.04 -18.04
C PRO A 34 22.10 7.23 -17.16
N GLN A 35 22.80 8.20 -17.75
CA GLN A 35 23.21 9.45 -17.10
C GLN A 35 22.03 10.26 -16.57
N SER A 36 20.89 10.24 -17.27
CA SER A 36 19.66 10.91 -16.85
C SER A 36 19.08 10.25 -15.60
N VAL A 37 19.22 8.93 -15.46
CA VAL A 37 18.81 8.21 -14.25
C VAL A 37 19.73 8.55 -13.08
N ASP A 38 21.05 8.58 -13.28
CA ASP A 38 21.99 8.99 -12.24
C ASP A 38 21.69 10.41 -11.74
N TYR A 39 21.41 11.33 -12.67
CA TYR A 39 20.99 12.68 -12.33
C TYR A 39 19.69 12.68 -11.52
N LEU A 40 18.66 11.94 -11.96
CA LEU A 40 17.35 11.84 -11.32
C LEU A 40 17.43 11.33 -9.89
N LEU A 41 18.21 10.27 -9.64
CA LEU A 41 18.34 9.65 -8.32
C LEU A 41 19.08 10.55 -7.31
N GLY A 42 19.90 11.49 -7.78
CA GLY A 42 20.59 12.47 -6.93
C GLY A 42 19.73 13.68 -6.53
N ARG A 43 18.46 13.74 -6.92
CA ARG A 43 17.58 14.89 -6.66
C ARG A 43 16.70 14.66 -5.43
N SER A 44 16.64 15.67 -4.57
CA SER A 44 15.69 15.72 -3.46
C SER A 44 14.25 15.96 -3.92
N SER A 45 14.06 16.56 -5.09
CA SER A 45 12.77 16.83 -5.72
C SER A 45 12.84 16.67 -7.24
N ILE A 46 11.74 16.19 -7.83
CA ILE A 46 11.55 16.05 -9.28
C ILE A 46 10.16 16.56 -9.67
N ASP A 47 9.98 16.94 -10.94
CA ASP A 47 8.68 17.39 -11.44
C ASP A 47 7.67 16.23 -11.53
N THR A 48 6.38 16.57 -11.53
CA THR A 48 5.29 15.60 -11.48
C THR A 48 5.22 14.70 -12.72
N ASN A 49 5.59 15.19 -13.90
CA ASN A 49 5.57 14.38 -15.12
C ASN A 49 6.68 13.32 -15.08
N THR A 50 7.88 13.71 -14.66
CA THR A 50 8.98 12.77 -14.44
C THR A 50 8.63 11.76 -13.35
N LEU A 51 8.04 12.20 -12.23
CA LEU A 51 7.59 11.32 -11.15
C LEU A 51 6.56 10.30 -11.65
N TYR A 52 5.61 10.72 -12.48
CA TYR A 52 4.60 9.84 -13.08
C TYR A 52 5.25 8.77 -13.98
N ASN A 53 6.15 9.17 -14.89
CA ASN A 53 6.84 8.21 -15.77
C ASN A 53 7.67 7.20 -14.98
N VAL A 54 8.35 7.64 -13.91
CA VAL A 54 9.08 6.74 -13.01
C VAL A 54 8.13 5.81 -12.25
N SER A 55 6.95 6.31 -11.84
CA SER A 55 5.92 5.51 -11.17
C SER A 55 5.42 4.38 -12.07
N GLU A 56 5.10 4.69 -13.33
CA GLU A 56 4.71 3.71 -14.34
C GLU A 56 5.84 2.70 -14.62
N ALA A 57 7.07 3.19 -14.80
CA ALA A 57 8.23 2.33 -15.10
C ALA A 57 8.57 1.35 -13.95
N LEU A 58 8.25 1.69 -12.71
CA LEU A 58 8.51 0.88 -11.52
C LEU A 58 7.26 0.22 -10.94
N ASP A 59 6.09 0.39 -11.58
CA ASP A 59 4.79 -0.06 -11.06
C ASP A 59 4.61 0.31 -9.57
N TYR A 60 4.93 1.57 -9.23
CA TYR A 60 4.93 2.05 -7.85
C TYR A 60 4.41 3.49 -7.76
N ASP A 61 3.40 3.71 -6.94
CA ASP A 61 2.79 5.02 -6.74
C ASP A 61 3.60 5.88 -5.76
N PHE A 62 4.53 6.69 -6.29
CA PHE A 62 5.32 7.63 -5.50
C PHE A 62 4.53 8.88 -5.07
N ALA A 63 3.37 9.17 -5.66
CA ALA A 63 2.57 10.33 -5.27
C ALA A 63 2.02 10.18 -3.84
N LYS A 64 1.83 8.93 -3.38
CA LYS A 64 1.46 8.62 -1.98
C LYS A 64 2.40 9.22 -0.93
N LEU A 65 3.66 9.46 -1.26
CA LEU A 65 4.63 10.09 -0.35
C LEU A 65 4.25 11.54 -0.01
N TYR A 66 3.53 12.19 -0.93
CA TYR A 66 3.10 13.57 -0.83
C TYR A 66 1.61 13.72 -0.54
N SER A 67 0.89 12.60 -0.39
CA SER A 67 -0.50 12.63 0.06
C SER A 67 -0.56 13.37 1.38
N LEU A 68 -1.34 14.46 1.38
CA LEU A 68 -1.71 15.12 2.62
C LEU A 68 -2.35 14.05 3.51
N LYS A 69 -2.00 14.04 4.80
CA LYS A 69 -2.61 13.10 5.77
C LYS A 69 -4.14 13.10 5.57
N GLN A 70 -4.77 11.96 5.81
CA GLN A 70 -6.20 11.67 5.50
C GLN A 70 -7.19 12.82 5.78
N ASP A 71 -6.87 13.72 6.69
CA ASP A 71 -7.66 14.91 7.05
C ASP A 71 -7.68 16.06 6.00
N GLN A 72 -7.05 15.91 4.83
CA GLN A 72 -7.04 16.93 3.77
C GLN A 72 -7.40 16.39 2.37
N THR A 73 -8.01 15.20 2.29
CA THR A 73 -8.52 14.70 1.00
C THR A 73 -9.95 15.20 0.80
N ASP A 74 -10.19 15.81 -0.36
CA ASP A 74 -11.50 16.21 -0.87
C ASP A 74 -12.54 15.09 -0.69
N CYS A 75 -13.72 15.41 -0.15
CA CYS A 75 -14.76 14.47 0.32
C CYS A 75 -15.47 13.68 -0.80
N ASP A 76 -15.04 13.80 -2.05
CA ASP A 76 -15.79 13.32 -3.23
C ASP A 76 -15.30 11.98 -3.79
N LYS A 77 -14.36 11.30 -3.14
CA LYS A 77 -14.08 9.88 -3.42
C LYS A 77 -14.46 9.04 -2.22
N ALA A 78 -15.66 8.47 -2.30
CA ALA A 78 -16.13 7.41 -1.43
C ALA A 78 -15.26 6.14 -1.61
N ASN A 79 -14.04 6.16 -1.09
CA ASN A 79 -13.37 4.93 -0.68
C ASN A 79 -14.11 4.45 0.56
N PHE A 80 -15.07 3.55 0.35
CA PHE A 80 -15.67 2.75 1.40
C PHE A 80 -14.61 1.80 1.96
N ASP A 81 -13.67 2.32 2.75
CA ASP A 81 -12.97 1.53 3.77
C ASP A 81 -13.95 1.30 4.94
N PHE A 82 -15.07 0.62 4.65
CA PHE A 82 -15.90 0.09 5.71
C PHE A 82 -15.19 -1.13 6.29
N VAL A 83 -14.31 -0.89 7.26
CA VAL A 83 -13.91 -1.90 8.22
C VAL A 83 -14.99 -1.89 9.31
N PRO A 84 -15.95 -2.83 9.32
CA PRO A 84 -16.95 -2.87 10.37
C PRO A 84 -16.24 -3.02 11.72
N LYS A 85 -16.30 -1.98 12.56
CA LYS A 85 -15.79 -2.06 13.94
C LYS A 85 -16.50 -3.16 14.73
N LYS A 86 -17.73 -3.52 14.33
CA LYS A 86 -18.52 -4.66 14.80
C LYS A 86 -19.45 -5.15 13.67
N ALA A 87 -19.57 -6.47 13.52
CA ALA A 87 -20.51 -7.10 12.60
C ALA A 87 -21.38 -8.11 13.35
N LYS A 88 -22.67 -8.17 13.00
CA LYS A 88 -23.59 -9.21 13.50
C LYS A 88 -23.68 -10.30 12.43
N VAL A 89 -23.32 -11.53 12.79
CA VAL A 89 -23.37 -12.68 11.90
C VAL A 89 -24.43 -13.66 12.43
N LEU A 90 -25.33 -14.11 11.55
CA LEU A 90 -26.28 -15.18 11.81
C LEU A 90 -25.94 -16.35 10.88
N VAL A 91 -25.81 -17.55 11.44
CA VAL A 91 -25.49 -18.77 10.70
C VAL A 91 -26.45 -19.86 11.15
N GLU A 92 -27.18 -20.45 10.21
CA GLU A 92 -28.05 -21.61 10.43
C GLU A 92 -27.44 -22.81 9.71
N VAL A 93 -27.19 -23.89 10.47
CA VAL A 93 -26.63 -25.15 9.95
C VAL A 93 -27.36 -26.29 10.61
N GLU A 94 -27.81 -27.24 9.80
CA GLU A 94 -28.42 -28.48 10.27
C GLU A 94 -27.31 -29.52 10.50
N LEU A 95 -27.26 -30.07 11.72
CA LEU A 95 -26.19 -30.96 12.16
C LEU A 95 -26.77 -32.17 12.88
N ASN A 96 -26.13 -33.32 12.70
CA ASN A 96 -26.44 -34.52 13.46
C ASN A 96 -25.85 -34.43 14.88
N THR A 97 -26.41 -35.17 15.82
CA THR A 97 -26.03 -35.13 17.25
C THR A 97 -24.53 -35.35 17.48
N GLU A 98 -23.91 -36.24 16.71
CA GLU A 98 -22.48 -36.52 16.81
C GLU A 98 -21.60 -35.31 16.45
N ASP A 99 -22.01 -34.55 15.44
CA ASP A 99 -21.26 -33.40 14.94
C ASP A 99 -21.43 -32.20 15.87
N VAL A 100 -22.60 -32.04 16.49
CA VAL A 100 -22.85 -31.02 17.53
C VAL A 100 -21.91 -31.22 18.73
N ILE A 101 -21.74 -32.46 19.17
CA ILE A 101 -20.84 -32.80 20.29
C ILE A 101 -19.38 -32.51 19.91
N LYS A 102 -18.95 -32.90 18.71
CA LYS A 102 -17.58 -32.64 18.20
C LYS A 102 -17.26 -31.14 18.09
N LEU A 103 -18.25 -30.32 17.73
CA LEU A 103 -18.04 -28.88 17.57
C LEU A 103 -17.80 -28.14 18.89
N ASN A 104 -18.27 -28.68 20.01
CA ASN A 104 -18.07 -28.13 21.35
C ASN A 104 -18.30 -26.60 21.41
N LEU A 105 -19.39 -26.15 20.79
CA LEU A 105 -19.67 -24.74 20.52
C LEU A 105 -19.72 -23.90 21.80
N LYS A 106 -20.21 -24.48 22.90
CA LYS A 106 -20.31 -23.80 24.19
C LYS A 106 -18.94 -23.34 24.70
N GLU A 107 -17.95 -24.23 24.74
CA GLU A 107 -16.61 -23.87 25.24
C GLU A 107 -15.92 -22.88 24.30
N ARG A 108 -16.06 -23.07 22.97
CA ARG A 108 -15.46 -22.17 21.97
C ARG A 108 -16.03 -20.75 22.04
N ILE A 109 -17.34 -20.60 22.22
CA ILE A 109 -17.98 -19.28 22.35
C ILE A 109 -17.49 -18.57 23.62
N VAL A 110 -17.42 -19.28 24.74
CA VAL A 110 -16.92 -18.72 26.02
C VAL A 110 -15.46 -18.26 25.90
N GLN A 111 -14.61 -19.02 25.21
CA GLN A 111 -13.21 -18.63 24.97
C GLN A 111 -13.09 -17.35 24.12
N ILE A 112 -13.97 -17.16 23.14
CA ILE A 112 -13.96 -15.97 22.27
C ILE A 112 -14.47 -14.73 23.01
N LEU A 113 -15.48 -14.89 23.87
CA LEU A 113 -16.10 -13.77 24.59
C LEU A 113 -15.27 -13.25 25.78
N ASN A 114 -14.38 -14.08 26.34
CA ASN A 114 -13.55 -13.73 27.51
C ASN A 114 -12.13 -13.25 27.15
N LYS A 115 -11.90 -12.84 25.90
CA LYS A 115 -10.61 -12.39 25.38
C LYS A 115 -10.69 -10.91 24.98
#